data_AF-A0A2N5SCY6-F1
#
_entry.id   AF-A0A2N5SCY6-F1
#
_cell.length_a   1.000
_cell.length_b   1.000
_cell.length_c   1.000
_cell.angle_alpha   90.00
_cell.angle_beta   90.00
_cell.angle_gamma   90.00
#
_symmetry.space_group_name_H-M   'P 1'
#
loop_
_entity.id
_entity.type
_entity.pdbx_description
1 polymer ?
#
loop_
_entity_poly.entity_id
_entity_poly.type
_entity_poly.pdbx_seq_one_letter_code
_entity_poly.pdbx_strand_id
1 'polypeptide(L)'
;MPCSGCGALHWQAEATLDQRDDKVVNFSTCCGKGKVTIPAAEKDTPAFPPLLMELFRGKSQKAINFQTLIRSYNNCLSFTSVGAKIDHSVMGPMGVNVFRMSGSMVHKIPSVTPEDPTNWTFAQIFVVGNHRTLEAQY
;
A
#
# COMPACT_ATOMS: atom_id res chain seq x y z
N MET A 1 -7.84 -20.65 0.09
CA MET A 1 -9.28 -20.99 0.03
C MET A 1 -10.10 -19.72 0.04
N PRO A 2 -11.21 -19.65 -0.71
CA PRO A 2 -12.13 -18.51 -0.67
C PRO A 2 -12.92 -18.52 0.64
N CYS A 3 -13.07 -17.35 1.26
CA CYS A 3 -13.96 -17.13 2.41
C CYS A 3 -15.41 -17.35 1.99
N SER A 4 -16.19 -18.11 2.74
CA SER A 4 -17.61 -18.34 2.40
C SER A 4 -18.48 -17.08 2.46
N GLY A 5 -18.14 -16.11 3.31
CA GLY A 5 -18.95 -14.91 3.50
C GLY A 5 -18.75 -13.83 2.43
N CYS A 6 -17.55 -13.69 1.86
CA CYS A 6 -17.24 -12.60 0.91
C CYS A 6 -16.40 -13.04 -0.30
N GLY A 7 -15.98 -14.30 -0.38
CA GLY A 7 -15.16 -14.82 -1.47
C GLY A 7 -13.68 -14.42 -1.44
N ALA A 8 -13.24 -13.61 -0.47
CA ALA A 8 -11.83 -13.21 -0.33
C ALA A 8 -10.91 -14.44 -0.21
N LEU A 9 -9.75 -14.41 -0.88
CA LEU A 9 -8.80 -15.52 -0.87
C LEU A 9 -7.89 -15.44 0.36
N HIS A 10 -7.85 -16.53 1.12
CA HIS A 10 -7.04 -16.67 2.33
C HIS A 10 -6.19 -17.93 2.30
N TRP A 11 -5.12 -17.95 3.11
CA TRP A 11 -4.45 -19.22 3.42
C TRP A 11 -5.24 -19.98 4.47
N GLN A 12 -5.27 -21.30 4.37
CA GLN A 12 -5.95 -22.14 5.37
C GLN A 12 -5.35 -21.97 6.78
N ALA A 13 -4.07 -21.62 6.86
CA ALA A 13 -3.40 -21.31 8.11
C ALA A 13 -3.90 -20.03 8.80
N GLU A 14 -4.60 -19.14 8.09
CA GLU A 14 -5.20 -17.92 8.65
C GLU A 14 -6.58 -18.18 9.29
N ALA A 15 -7.12 -19.40 9.14
CA ALA A 15 -8.35 -19.79 9.80
C ALA A 15 -8.14 -19.86 11.31
N THR A 16 -9.21 -19.65 12.08
CA THR A 16 -9.15 -19.87 13.52
C THR A 16 -8.91 -21.36 13.82
N LEU A 17 -8.28 -21.68 14.96
CA LEU A 17 -7.85 -23.05 15.27
C LEU A 17 -8.98 -24.07 15.21
N ASP A 18 -10.20 -23.65 15.56
CA ASP A 18 -11.44 -24.43 15.51
C ASP A 18 -11.92 -24.73 14.08
N GLN A 19 -11.60 -23.88 13.10
CA GLN A 19 -12.09 -23.97 11.72
C GLN A 19 -10.98 -24.29 10.72
N ARG A 20 -9.78 -24.65 11.19
CA ARG A 20 -8.60 -24.83 10.33
C ARG A 20 -8.73 -26.01 9.38
N ASP A 21 -9.39 -27.06 9.82
CA ASP A 21 -9.62 -28.28 9.05
C ASP A 21 -10.98 -28.28 8.32
N ASP A 22 -11.78 -27.22 8.52
CA ASP A 22 -13.06 -27.07 7.85
C ASP A 22 -12.87 -26.81 6.36
N LYS A 23 -13.71 -27.44 5.54
CA LYS A 23 -13.75 -27.19 4.09
C LYS A 23 -14.30 -25.82 3.74
N VAL A 24 -15.08 -25.22 4.64
CA VAL A 24 -15.78 -23.95 4.46
C VAL A 24 -15.48 -23.07 5.67
N VAL A 25 -14.75 -21.98 5.44
CA VAL A 25 -14.28 -21.10 6.52
C VAL A 25 -14.70 -19.67 6.26
N ASN A 26 -15.16 -19.03 7.33
CA ASN A 26 -15.38 -17.60 7.41
C ASN A 26 -14.22 -16.96 8.17
N PHE A 27 -13.52 -16.02 7.54
CA PHE A 27 -12.36 -15.37 8.14
C PHE A 27 -12.77 -14.07 8.84
N SER A 28 -12.15 -13.80 9.99
CA SER A 28 -12.32 -12.53 10.70
C SER A 28 -11.59 -11.37 10.02
N THR A 29 -10.53 -11.66 9.27
CA THR A 29 -9.65 -10.68 8.62
C THR A 29 -10.23 -10.04 7.36
N CYS A 30 -11.23 -10.66 6.74
CA CYS A 30 -11.96 -10.05 5.62
C CYS A 30 -13.31 -9.48 6.08
N CYS A 31 -14.37 -10.30 6.09
CA CYS A 31 -15.74 -9.87 6.38
C CYS A 31 -16.12 -9.98 7.86
N GLY A 32 -15.16 -10.13 8.77
CA GLY A 32 -15.44 -10.30 10.20
C GLY A 32 -16.28 -11.54 10.51
N LYS A 33 -16.05 -12.65 9.79
CA LYS A 33 -16.90 -13.85 9.79
C LYS A 33 -18.35 -13.61 9.31
N GLY A 34 -18.52 -12.77 8.28
CA GLY A 34 -19.83 -12.43 7.71
C GLY A 34 -20.57 -11.30 8.42
N LYS A 35 -19.93 -10.64 9.39
CA LYS A 35 -20.49 -9.47 10.09
C LYS A 35 -20.50 -8.21 9.22
N VAL A 36 -19.61 -8.14 8.23
CA VAL A 36 -19.48 -6.99 7.34
C VAL A 36 -19.60 -7.45 5.89
N THR A 37 -20.54 -6.87 5.16
CA THR A 37 -20.60 -7.01 3.71
C THR A 37 -19.57 -6.07 3.11
N ILE A 38 -18.46 -6.62 2.62
CA ILE A 38 -17.52 -5.84 1.81
C ILE A 38 -18.16 -5.71 0.44
N PRO A 39 -18.51 -4.50 -0.04
CA PRO A 39 -19.01 -4.34 -1.39
C PRO A 39 -17.94 -4.87 -2.35
N ALA A 40 -18.28 -5.92 -3.10
CA ALA A 40 -17.45 -6.36 -4.21
C ALA A 40 -17.47 -5.21 -5.23
N ALA A 41 -16.35 -4.48 -5.32
CA ALA A 41 -16.08 -3.35 -6.22
C ALA A 41 -17.35 -2.64 -6.72
N GLU A 42 -17.66 -1.47 -6.16
CA GLU A 42 -18.80 -0.64 -6.62
C GLU A 42 -18.83 -0.56 -8.14
N LYS A 43 -20.02 -0.46 -8.75
CA LYS A 43 -20.20 -0.48 -10.22
C LYS A 43 -19.28 0.50 -10.95
N ASP A 44 -18.92 1.59 -10.30
CA ASP A 44 -18.09 2.66 -10.86
C ASP A 44 -16.58 2.47 -10.58
N THR A 45 -16.19 1.35 -9.96
CA THR A 45 -14.78 1.03 -9.69
C THR A 45 -14.09 0.75 -11.03
N PRO A 46 -13.03 1.51 -11.37
CA PRO A 46 -12.31 1.28 -12.62
C PRO A 46 -11.69 -0.12 -12.65
N ALA A 47 -11.69 -0.73 -13.84
CA ALA A 47 -11.06 -2.02 -14.05
C ALA A 47 -9.57 -1.97 -13.66
N PHE A 48 -9.06 -3.09 -13.13
CA PHE A 48 -7.65 -3.19 -12.78
C PHE A 48 -6.77 -2.87 -14.00
N PRO A 49 -5.74 -1.98 -13.89
CA PRO A 49 -4.99 -1.51 -15.05
C PRO A 49 -4.36 -2.66 -15.86
N PRO A 50 -4.56 -2.73 -17.19
CA PRO A 50 -4.08 -3.84 -18.01
C PRO A 50 -2.57 -4.06 -17.93
N LEU A 51 -1.80 -2.97 -17.89
CA LEU A 51 -0.34 -3.03 -17.74
C LEU A 51 0.05 -3.72 -16.43
N LEU A 52 -0.58 -3.34 -15.31
CA LEU A 52 -0.32 -3.98 -14.03
C LEU A 52 -0.72 -5.45 -14.09
N MET A 53 -1.85 -5.77 -14.71
CA MET A 53 -2.30 -7.15 -14.86
C MET A 53 -1.28 -8.01 -15.63
N GLU A 54 -0.71 -7.47 -16.71
CA GLU A 54 0.36 -8.12 -17.47
C GLU A 54 1.63 -8.28 -16.63
N LEU A 55 2.01 -7.26 -15.84
CA LEU A 55 3.18 -7.37 -14.97
C LEU A 55 3.00 -8.43 -13.88
N PHE A 56 1.81 -8.53 -13.28
CA PHE A 56 1.51 -9.49 -12.21
C PHE A 56 1.27 -10.93 -12.68
N ARG A 57 0.68 -11.13 -13.87
CA ARG A 57 0.25 -12.45 -14.36
C ARG A 57 0.91 -12.89 -15.66
N GLY A 58 1.57 -11.98 -16.35
CA GLY A 58 2.23 -12.24 -17.62
C GLY A 58 3.47 -13.11 -17.46
N LYS A 59 3.90 -13.67 -18.59
CA LYS A 59 5.08 -14.54 -18.72
C LYS A 59 6.17 -13.90 -19.59
N SER A 60 6.01 -12.63 -19.97
CA SER A 60 7.04 -11.89 -20.70
C SER A 60 8.26 -11.67 -19.82
N GLN A 61 9.43 -11.45 -20.43
CA GLN A 61 10.66 -11.17 -19.68
C GLN A 61 10.51 -9.97 -18.72
N LYS A 62 9.73 -8.97 -19.14
CA LYS A 62 9.40 -7.79 -18.32
C LYS A 62 8.56 -8.17 -17.09
N ALA A 63 7.54 -9.00 -17.28
CA ALA A 63 6.68 -9.48 -16.19
C ALA A 63 7.47 -10.34 -15.20
N ILE A 64 8.33 -11.25 -15.70
CA ILE A 64 9.20 -12.09 -14.86
C ILE A 64 10.16 -11.22 -14.02
N ASN A 65 10.79 -10.23 -14.66
CA ASN A 65 11.67 -9.28 -13.95
C ASN A 65 10.90 -8.49 -12.87
N PHE A 66 9.71 -7.97 -13.21
CA PHE A 66 8.87 -7.25 -12.26
C PHE A 66 8.47 -8.13 -11.06
N GLN A 67 7.97 -9.35 -11.31
CA GLN A 67 7.57 -10.28 -10.24
C GLN A 67 8.75 -10.67 -9.34
N THR A 68 9.93 -10.86 -9.94
CA THR A 68 11.16 -11.19 -9.20
C THR A 68 11.61 -10.02 -8.32
N LEU A 69 11.51 -8.80 -8.83
CA LEU A 69 11.98 -7.58 -8.17
C LEU A 69 10.85 -6.75 -7.52
N ILE A 70 9.67 -7.34 -7.34
CA ILE A 70 8.47 -6.58 -6.96
C ILE A 70 8.66 -5.82 -5.64
N ARG A 71 9.40 -6.40 -4.69
CA ARG A 71 9.75 -5.74 -3.43
C ARG A 71 10.61 -4.51 -3.66
N SER A 72 11.59 -4.57 -4.56
CA SER A 72 12.46 -3.44 -4.90
C SER A 72 11.69 -2.33 -5.60
N TYR A 73 10.78 -2.67 -6.52
CA TYR A 73 9.86 -1.71 -7.14
C TYR A 73 8.96 -1.04 -6.10
N ASN A 74 8.33 -1.83 -5.22
CA ASN A 74 7.49 -1.30 -4.15
C ASN A 74 8.29 -0.40 -3.21
N ASN A 75 9.53 -0.77 -2.84
CA ASN A 75 10.39 0.05 -1.98
C ASN A 75 10.80 1.36 -2.67
N CYS A 76 11.11 1.33 -3.97
CA CYS A 76 11.48 2.52 -4.75
C CYS A 76 10.30 3.50 -4.88
N LEU A 77 9.07 2.97 -4.94
CA LEU A 77 7.83 3.76 -5.01
C LEU A 77 7.23 4.08 -3.63
N SER A 78 7.71 3.43 -2.57
CA SER A 78 7.36 3.72 -1.18
C SER A 78 8.10 4.98 -0.73
N PHE A 79 7.82 6.11 -1.38
CA PHE A 79 8.21 7.42 -0.89
C PHE A 79 7.50 7.68 0.42
N THR A 80 8.10 7.24 1.51
CA THR A 80 7.68 7.63 2.85
C THR A 80 8.57 8.79 3.24
N SER A 81 8.09 10.02 3.09
CA SER A 81 8.73 11.15 3.75
C SER A 81 8.54 10.94 5.26
N VAL A 82 9.64 10.76 5.98
CA VAL A 82 9.59 10.53 7.43
C VAL A 82 9.76 11.87 8.12
N GLY A 83 8.69 12.33 8.77
CA GLY A 83 8.77 13.42 9.73
C GLY A 83 9.21 12.88 11.09
N ALA A 84 10.40 13.27 11.56
CA ALA A 84 10.93 12.85 12.85
C ALA A 84 11.44 14.06 13.64
N LYS A 85 11.30 14.02 14.98
CA LYS A 85 12.04 14.94 15.85
C LYS A 85 13.48 14.46 15.90
N ILE A 86 14.35 15.12 15.13
CA ILE A 86 15.76 14.74 15.01
C ILE A 86 16.49 15.18 16.28
N ASP A 87 17.11 14.23 16.95
CA ASP A 87 18.11 14.53 17.98
C ASP A 87 19.46 14.78 17.29
N HIS A 88 19.88 16.03 17.27
CA HIS A 88 21.14 16.45 16.65
C HIS A 88 22.36 16.13 17.52
N SER A 89 22.18 15.74 18.79
CA SER A 89 23.30 15.41 19.68
C SER A 89 24.06 14.13 19.27
N VAL A 90 23.46 13.29 18.42
CA VAL A 90 24.06 12.04 17.91
C VAL A 90 24.73 12.19 16.54
N MET A 91 24.80 13.40 15.98
CA MET A 91 25.47 13.61 14.69
C MET A 91 26.97 13.30 14.80
N GLY A 92 27.46 12.42 13.93
CA GLY A 92 28.86 12.03 13.90
C GLY A 92 29.77 13.12 13.33
N PRO A 93 31.08 13.11 13.64
CA PRO A 93 32.03 14.00 12.99
C PRO A 93 32.15 13.71 11.49
N MET A 94 32.65 14.68 10.72
CA MET A 94 32.98 14.56 9.29
C MET A 94 31.80 14.38 8.31
N GLY A 95 30.63 14.93 8.63
CA GLY A 95 29.52 15.02 7.66
C GLY A 95 28.71 13.74 7.48
N VAL A 96 28.96 12.71 8.29
CA VAL A 96 28.10 11.52 8.36
C VAL A 96 26.89 11.84 9.25
N ASN A 97 25.76 12.15 8.61
CA ASN A 97 24.50 12.44 9.30
C ASN A 97 23.84 11.13 9.77
N VAL A 98 24.11 10.77 11.03
CA VAL A 98 23.37 9.72 11.73
C VAL A 98 22.32 10.41 12.59
N PHE A 99 21.05 10.07 12.39
CA PHE A 99 19.96 10.52 13.27
C PHE A 99 19.35 9.32 13.99
N ARG A 100 19.03 9.51 15.26
CA ARG A 100 18.36 8.49 16.08
C ARG A 100 16.90 8.88 16.25
N MET A 101 16.01 7.93 15.94
CA MET A 101 14.58 8.06 16.23
C MET A 101 14.23 7.22 17.46
N SER A 102 13.34 7.76 18.31
CA SER A 102 12.77 7.06 19.46
C SER A 102 11.25 7.18 19.40
N GLY A 103 10.54 6.08 19.68
CA GLY A 103 9.07 6.00 19.61
C GLY A 103 8.54 5.19 18.43
N SER A 104 7.22 5.23 18.22
CA SER A 104 6.52 4.50 17.15
C SER A 104 6.43 5.34 15.87
N MET A 105 6.73 4.73 14.72
CA MET A 105 6.48 5.33 13.42
C MET A 105 4.99 5.21 13.08
N VAL A 106 4.37 6.33 12.71
CA VAL A 106 2.98 6.37 12.26
C VAL A 106 2.91 7.04 10.89
N HIS A 107 2.09 6.51 10.00
CA HIS A 107 1.81 7.17 8.72
C HIS A 107 0.99 8.43 8.98
N LYS A 108 1.52 9.61 8.62
CA LYS A 108 0.78 10.87 8.66
C LYS A 108 0.12 11.10 7.31
N ILE A 109 -1.02 10.45 7.09
CA ILE A 109 -1.86 10.66 5.91
C ILE A 109 -2.84 11.79 6.29
N PRO A 110 -2.76 12.98 5.67
CA PRO A 110 -3.75 14.02 5.91
C PRO A 110 -5.09 13.66 5.30
N SER A 111 -6.16 14.35 5.72
CA SER A 111 -7.47 14.24 5.08
C SER A 111 -7.37 14.54 3.57
N VAL A 112 -8.15 13.81 2.77
CA VAL A 112 -8.24 14.01 1.30
C VAL A 112 -8.78 15.41 0.98
N THR A 113 -9.62 15.96 1.86
CA THR A 113 -10.13 17.33 1.80
C THR A 113 -9.59 18.13 2.98
N PRO A 114 -8.88 19.24 2.76
CA PRO A 114 -8.43 20.09 3.86
C PRO A 114 -9.64 20.69 4.59
N GLU A 115 -9.65 20.58 5.92
CA GLU A 115 -10.69 21.19 6.78
C GLU A 115 -10.59 22.72 6.80
N ASP A 116 -9.38 23.25 6.60
CA ASP A 116 -9.09 24.68 6.51
C ASP A 116 -8.39 24.98 5.16
N PRO A 117 -8.95 25.84 4.30
CA PRO A 117 -8.38 26.19 3.01
C PRO A 117 -7.02 26.91 3.09
N THR A 118 -6.60 27.34 4.28
CA THR A 118 -5.29 27.97 4.50
C THR A 118 -4.22 26.99 5.01
N ASN A 119 -4.61 25.79 5.43
CA ASN A 119 -3.71 24.78 5.98
C ASN A 119 -3.41 23.70 4.94
N TRP A 120 -2.48 24.00 4.04
CA TRP A 120 -2.06 23.07 2.98
C TRP A 120 -1.37 21.84 3.57
N THR A 121 -1.99 20.67 3.41
CA THR A 121 -1.40 19.39 3.78
C THR A 121 -0.89 18.63 2.55
N PHE A 122 0.23 17.92 2.68
CA PHE A 122 0.82 17.13 1.60
C PHE A 122 -0.08 15.94 1.23
N ALA A 123 -0.70 15.97 0.05
CA ALA A 123 -1.26 14.79 -0.58
C ALA A 123 -0.14 14.06 -1.34
N GLN A 124 -0.09 12.74 -1.26
CA GLN A 124 0.80 11.94 -2.08
C GLN A 124 0.23 11.90 -3.50
N ILE A 125 0.69 12.81 -4.37
CA ILE A 125 0.23 12.89 -5.76
C ILE A 125 1.05 11.91 -6.61
N PHE A 126 0.40 10.92 -7.19
CA PHE A 126 0.97 10.14 -8.29
C PHE A 126 0.74 10.90 -9.60
N VAL A 127 1.77 11.55 -10.11
CA VAL A 127 1.74 12.15 -11.46
C VAL A 127 2.13 11.07 -12.46
N VAL A 128 1.15 10.61 -13.25
CA VAL A 128 1.39 9.69 -14.38
C VAL A 128 1.45 10.54 -15.65
N GLY A 129 2.64 11.03 -15.98
CA GLY A 129 2.88 11.80 -17.20
C GLY A 129 3.09 10.89 -18.41
N ASN A 130 2.46 11.24 -19.55
CA ASN A 130 2.64 10.59 -20.85
C ASN A 130 3.85 11.16 -21.64
N HIS A 131 4.97 11.43 -20.95
CA HIS A 131 6.18 12.04 -21.52
C HIS A 131 5.97 13.39 -22.24
N ARG A 132 4.93 14.16 -21.91
CA ARG A 132 4.80 15.53 -22.42
C ARG A 132 5.38 16.53 -21.42
N THR A 133 6.43 17.21 -21.85
CA THR A 133 7.32 18.13 -21.10
C THR A 133 6.66 19.40 -20.53
N LEU A 134 5.32 19.49 -20.50
CA LEU A 134 4.58 20.71 -20.15
C LEU A 134 4.00 20.71 -18.72
N GLU A 135 4.09 19.60 -17.98
CA GLU A 135 3.33 19.43 -16.72
C GLU A 135 4.07 19.92 -15.45
N ALA A 136 5.28 20.46 -15.58
CA ALA A 136 6.11 20.90 -14.44
C ALA A 136 6.40 22.42 -14.44
N GLN A 137 5.46 23.23 -14.95
CA GLN A 137 5.50 24.68 -14.78
C GLN A 137 4.38 25.13 -13.84
N TYR A 138 4.70 25.18 -12.55
CA TYR A 138 4.08 26.06 -11.55
C TYR A 138 5.18 26.58 -10.63
#